data_AF-A0A2R6E1L2-F1
#
_entry.id   AF-A0A2R6E1L2-F1
#
_cell.length_a   1.000
_cell.length_b   1.000
_cell.length_c   1.000
_cell.angle_alpha   90.00
_cell.angle_beta   90.00
_cell.angle_gamma   90.00
#
_symmetry.space_group_name_H-M   'P 1'
#
loop_
_entity.id
_entity.type
_entity.pdbx_description
1 polymer ?
#
loop_
_entity_poly.entity_id
_entity_poly.type
_entity_poly.pdbx_seq_one_letter_code
_entity_poly.pdbx_strand_id
1 'polypeptide(L)'
;MVTEWECIEGLQKAARRLGESPTKMEYEALGLRPASATIIRQLGGWNAAKEAAGLETNPSTGSRVGKKPDDIALPEGVSWDELSVDQRWHYRNREWNKERTRRRRAGLRAWLNNRKHDRGCLDCGRTDPAYLDFHHREEADKEMAVGRMVTFGYGRDALNSEIERCAVLCANCHRKEHHTETTDELRAWLHERKAERGGCSECNEDDVACLDFHHTTDEKTDTVARMVTDGRPKEILKDELERCEVLCANCHRKIHFESPDCFEE
;
A
#
# COMPACT_ATOMS: atom_id res chain seq x y z
N MET A 1 26.56 -11.42 49.25
CA MET A 1 25.19 -11.41 48.69
C MET A 1 24.42 -10.36 49.45
N VAL A 2 23.69 -9.47 48.76
CA VAL A 2 22.88 -8.45 49.43
C VAL A 2 21.65 -9.12 50.04
N THR A 3 21.43 -8.92 51.34
CA THR A 3 20.32 -9.46 52.13
C THR A 3 19.06 -8.58 52.03
N GLU A 4 17.91 -9.14 52.38
CA GLU A 4 16.65 -8.39 52.49
C GLU A 4 16.75 -7.26 53.53
N TRP A 5 17.46 -7.50 54.63
CA TRP A 5 17.70 -6.50 55.67
C TRP A 5 18.48 -5.27 55.14
N GLU A 6 19.55 -5.49 54.37
CA GLU A 6 20.31 -4.40 53.73
C GLU A 6 19.45 -3.60 52.73
N CYS A 7 18.48 -4.25 52.08
CA CYS A 7 17.53 -3.58 51.19
C CYS A 7 16.54 -2.69 51.97
N ILE A 8 16.02 -3.18 53.10
CA ILE A 8 15.13 -2.44 54.00
C ILE A 8 15.86 -1.24 54.62
N GLU A 9 17.07 -1.44 55.13
CA GLU A 9 17.88 -0.38 55.73
C GLU A 9 18.18 0.74 54.72
N GLY A 10 18.50 0.36 53.48
CA GLY A 10 18.69 1.30 52.38
C GLY A 10 17.48 2.20 52.14
N LEU A 11 16.27 1.62 52.11
CA LEU A 11 15.01 2.35 51.93
C LEU A 11 14.71 3.28 53.11
N GLN A 12 14.88 2.81 54.35
CA GLN A 12 14.68 3.64 55.53
C GLN A 12 15.67 4.82 55.59
N LYS A 13 16.91 4.60 55.16
CA LYS A 13 17.93 5.66 55.04
C LYS A 13 17.55 6.69 53.99
N ALA A 14 17.00 6.26 52.85
CA ALA A 14 16.47 7.17 51.84
C ALA A 14 15.30 8.00 52.39
N ALA A 15 14.35 7.35 53.10
CA ALA A 15 13.23 8.04 53.70
C ALA A 15 13.65 9.09 54.75
N ARG A 16 14.63 8.75 55.60
CA ARG A 16 15.20 9.72 56.56
C ARG A 16 15.85 10.94 55.89
N ARG A 17 16.43 10.77 54.70
CA ARG A 17 17.07 11.87 53.95
C ARG A 17 16.07 12.79 53.27
N LEU A 18 14.98 12.23 52.76
CA LEU A 18 13.94 12.98 52.05
C LEU A 18 12.88 13.54 53.00
N GLY A 19 12.77 13.00 54.21
CA GLY A 19 11.70 13.34 55.15
C GLY A 19 10.36 12.69 54.82
N GLU A 20 10.30 11.90 53.75
CA GLU A 20 9.10 11.24 53.25
C GLU A 20 9.43 9.88 52.61
N SER A 21 8.39 9.14 52.23
CA SER A 21 8.51 7.81 51.65
C SER A 21 9.00 7.87 50.19
N PRO A 22 10.22 7.39 49.85
CA PRO A 22 10.85 7.63 48.55
C PRO A 22 10.10 7.00 47.38
N THR A 23 10.03 7.70 46.25
CA THR A 23 9.81 7.07 44.93
C THR A 23 11.07 6.34 44.47
N LYS A 24 10.92 5.44 43.49
CA LYS A 24 12.07 4.72 42.90
C LYS A 24 13.11 5.69 42.32
N MET A 25 12.63 6.73 41.63
CA MET A 25 13.48 7.74 41.00
C MET A 25 14.25 8.57 42.04
N GLU A 26 13.59 9.01 43.11
CA GLU A 26 14.26 9.75 44.20
C GLU A 26 15.30 8.90 44.93
N TYR A 27 15.00 7.62 45.18
CA TYR A 27 15.97 6.69 45.75
C TYR A 27 17.23 6.55 44.87
N GLU A 28 17.04 6.41 43.55
CA GLU A 28 18.15 6.32 42.59
C GLU A 28 18.97 7.62 42.56
N ALA A 29 18.32 8.78 42.63
CA ALA A 29 18.98 10.09 42.67
C ALA A 29 19.85 10.29 43.92
N LEU A 30 19.52 9.65 45.05
CA LEU A 30 20.34 9.68 46.27
C LEU A 30 21.63 8.86 46.18
N GLY A 31 21.82 8.07 45.10
CA GLY A 31 23.02 7.26 44.89
C GLY A 31 23.26 6.19 45.97
N LEU A 32 22.20 5.76 46.66
CA LEU A 32 22.29 4.82 47.76
C LEU A 32 22.53 3.38 47.28
N ARG A 33 23.09 2.57 48.18
CA ARG A 33 23.21 1.12 48.03
C ARG A 33 22.35 0.43 49.09
N PRO A 34 21.74 -0.72 48.79
CA PRO A 34 21.77 -1.46 47.52
C PRO A 34 21.05 -0.75 46.36
N ALA A 35 21.39 -1.04 45.10
CA ALA A 35 20.72 -0.41 43.96
C ALA A 35 19.22 -0.78 43.92
N SER A 36 18.36 0.11 43.40
CA SER A 36 16.91 -0.10 43.30
C SER A 36 16.53 -1.44 42.66
N ALA A 37 17.25 -1.86 41.61
CA ALA A 37 17.05 -3.16 40.94
C ALA A 37 17.36 -4.35 41.85
N THR A 38 18.35 -4.23 42.75
CA THR A 38 18.68 -5.27 43.73
C THR A 38 17.58 -5.38 44.79
N ILE A 39 17.06 -4.25 45.25
CA ILE A 39 15.94 -4.19 46.20
C ILE A 39 14.68 -4.84 45.61
N ILE A 40 14.33 -4.51 44.36
CA ILE A 40 13.18 -5.11 43.66
C ILE A 40 13.34 -6.63 43.52
N ARG A 41 14.55 -7.10 43.18
CA ARG A 41 14.82 -8.53 43.02
C ARG A 41 14.73 -9.29 44.34
N GLN A 42 15.20 -8.73 45.45
CA GLN A 42 15.16 -9.39 46.76
C GLN A 42 13.76 -9.36 47.38
N LEU A 43 13.03 -8.26 47.24
CA LEU A 43 11.77 -8.03 47.95
C LEU A 43 10.52 -8.14 47.04
N GLY A 44 10.67 -8.65 45.82
CA GLY A 44 9.55 -8.96 44.92
C GLY A 44 8.83 -7.76 44.30
N GLY A 45 9.32 -6.54 44.50
CA GLY A 45 8.72 -5.32 43.94
C GLY A 45 9.10 -4.06 44.73
N TRP A 46 8.92 -2.88 44.13
CA TRP A 46 9.24 -1.62 44.81
C TRP A 46 8.27 -1.31 45.95
N ASN A 47 6.96 -1.51 45.72
CA ASN A 47 5.95 -1.31 46.77
C ASN A 47 6.06 -2.36 47.88
N ALA A 48 6.29 -3.62 47.53
CA ALA A 48 6.56 -4.68 48.52
C ALA A 48 7.80 -4.37 49.38
N ALA A 49 8.85 -3.78 48.79
CA ALA A 49 10.02 -3.35 49.55
C ALA A 49 9.72 -2.16 50.48
N LYS A 50 8.89 -1.20 50.05
CA LYS A 50 8.45 -0.08 50.90
C LYS A 50 7.56 -0.57 52.07
N GLU A 51 6.66 -1.51 51.82
CA GLU A 51 5.86 -2.18 52.86
C GLU A 51 6.76 -2.89 53.89
N ALA A 52 7.72 -3.69 53.42
CA ALA A 52 8.69 -4.35 54.30
C ALA A 52 9.55 -3.36 55.12
N ALA A 53 9.76 -2.16 54.60
CA ALA A 53 10.48 -1.08 55.28
C ALA A 53 9.62 -0.21 56.22
N GLY A 54 8.29 -0.45 56.28
CA GLY A 54 7.35 0.36 57.05
C GLY A 54 7.08 1.73 56.44
N LEU A 55 7.23 1.88 55.12
CA LEU A 55 7.10 3.13 54.39
C LEU A 55 5.81 3.16 53.55
N GLU A 56 5.17 4.33 53.47
CA GLU A 56 3.92 4.50 52.70
C GLU A 56 4.11 4.11 51.23
N THR A 57 3.24 3.25 50.69
CA THR A 57 3.26 2.90 49.27
C THR A 57 2.40 3.86 48.47
N ASN A 58 2.87 4.21 47.27
CA ASN A 58 2.01 4.83 46.28
C ASN A 58 1.43 3.71 45.42
N PRO A 59 0.11 3.50 45.41
CA PRO A 59 -0.48 2.62 44.43
C PRO A 59 -0.18 3.20 43.04
N SER A 60 0.04 2.33 42.06
CA SER A 60 0.18 2.75 40.66
C SER A 60 -1.21 3.18 40.14
N THR A 61 -1.78 4.23 40.71
CA THR A 61 -3.06 4.80 40.29
C THR A 61 -2.79 5.77 39.15
N GLY A 62 -2.96 5.27 37.94
CA GLY A 62 -2.84 6.06 36.73
C GLY A 62 -2.97 5.18 35.51
N SER A 63 -3.74 5.63 34.52
CA SER A 63 -3.72 5.00 33.21
C SER A 63 -2.29 5.07 32.66
N ARG A 64 -1.71 3.92 32.31
CA ARG A 64 -0.42 3.85 31.61
C ARG A 64 -0.54 4.35 30.16
N VAL A 65 -1.75 4.70 29.73
CA VAL A 65 -2.03 5.27 28.42
C VAL A 65 -1.72 6.76 28.47
N GLY A 66 -0.65 7.16 27.78
CA GLY A 66 -0.34 8.57 27.56
C GLY A 66 -1.45 9.27 26.77
N LYS A 67 -1.53 10.61 26.91
CA LYS A 67 -2.51 11.45 26.21
C LYS A 67 -2.50 11.20 24.70
N LYS A 68 -3.67 11.36 24.07
CA LYS A 68 -3.81 11.29 22.61
C LYS A 68 -2.96 12.40 21.98
N PRO A 69 -2.09 12.09 21.01
CA PRO A 69 -1.43 13.10 20.20
C PRO A 69 -2.43 14.00 19.46
N ASP A 70 -2.11 15.29 19.30
CA ASP A 70 -3.01 16.29 18.70
C ASP A 70 -3.21 16.09 17.19
N ASP A 71 -2.21 15.53 16.52
CA ASP A 71 -2.16 15.23 15.08
C ASP A 71 -2.99 14.00 14.68
N ILE A 72 -3.55 13.26 15.65
CA ILE A 72 -4.35 12.05 15.41
C ILE A 72 -5.85 12.36 15.53
N ALA A 73 -6.57 12.25 14.42
CA ALA A 73 -8.02 12.25 14.39
C ALA A 73 -8.57 10.84 14.67
N LEU A 74 -9.51 10.74 15.61
CA LEU A 74 -10.27 9.51 15.88
C LEU A 74 -11.71 9.66 15.35
N PRO A 75 -12.33 8.57 14.88
CA PRO A 75 -13.75 8.57 14.53
C PRO A 75 -14.64 8.92 15.73
N GLU A 76 -15.85 9.41 15.44
CA GLU A 76 -16.85 9.70 16.47
C GLU A 76 -17.18 8.45 17.29
N GLY A 77 -17.24 8.58 18.61
CA GLY A 77 -17.50 7.48 19.54
C GLY A 77 -16.29 6.60 19.89
N VAL A 78 -15.08 6.91 19.41
CA VAL A 78 -13.85 6.16 19.74
C VAL A 78 -13.01 6.92 20.77
N SER A 79 -12.79 6.33 21.95
CA SER A 79 -11.93 6.92 22.98
C SER A 79 -10.50 6.37 22.95
N TRP A 80 -9.50 7.26 23.02
CA TRP A 80 -8.08 6.91 22.92
C TRP A 80 -7.58 5.98 24.04
N ASP A 81 -8.08 6.18 25.25
CA ASP A 81 -7.76 5.40 26.44
C ASP A 81 -8.36 3.98 26.39
N GLU A 82 -9.51 3.82 25.75
CA GLU A 82 -10.21 2.55 25.57
C GLU A 82 -9.60 1.69 24.45
N LEU A 83 -8.83 2.28 23.55
CA LEU A 83 -8.13 1.54 22.50
C LEU A 83 -7.12 0.55 23.09
N SER A 84 -6.91 -0.57 22.39
CA SER A 84 -5.76 -1.45 22.66
C SER A 84 -4.44 -0.76 22.29
N VAL A 85 -3.33 -1.33 22.77
CA VAL A 85 -1.98 -0.87 22.39
C VAL A 85 -1.79 -0.91 20.88
N ASP A 86 -2.23 -1.98 20.22
CA ASP A 86 -2.12 -2.17 18.77
C ASP A 86 -2.98 -1.17 17.99
N GLN A 87 -4.23 -0.92 18.41
CA GLN A 87 -5.07 0.09 17.77
C GLN A 87 -4.45 1.49 17.86
N ARG A 88 -3.92 1.87 19.03
CA ARG A 88 -3.20 3.15 19.18
C ARG A 88 -1.97 3.21 18.28
N TRP A 89 -1.25 2.11 18.12
CA TRP A 89 -0.13 2.02 17.19
C TRP A 89 -0.59 2.24 15.74
N HIS A 90 -1.71 1.64 15.32
CA HIS A 90 -2.25 1.83 13.96
C HIS A 90 -2.64 3.29 13.67
N TYR A 91 -3.30 3.96 14.61
CA TYR A 91 -3.65 5.38 14.45
C TYR A 91 -2.42 6.28 14.40
N ARG A 92 -1.41 6.03 15.24
CA ARG A 92 -0.13 6.76 15.23
C ARG A 92 0.65 6.57 13.93
N ASN A 93 0.63 5.35 13.40
CA ASN A 93 1.47 4.97 12.26
C ASN A 93 0.68 4.96 10.96
N ARG A 94 -0.46 5.65 10.86
CA ARG A 94 -1.30 5.64 9.65
C ARG A 94 -0.54 6.12 8.41
N GLU A 95 0.08 7.30 8.50
CA GLU A 95 0.85 7.85 7.36
C GLU A 95 2.09 7.01 7.05
N TRP A 96 2.77 6.51 8.09
CA TRP A 96 3.89 5.59 7.91
C TRP A 96 3.47 4.28 7.24
N ASN A 97 2.35 3.67 7.65
CA ASN A 97 1.80 2.44 7.05
C ASN A 97 1.34 2.68 5.61
N LYS A 98 0.73 3.84 5.35
CA LYS A 98 0.32 4.28 4.00
C LYS A 98 1.54 4.42 3.09
N GLU A 99 2.57 5.13 3.53
CA GLU A 99 3.80 5.33 2.76
C GLU A 99 4.57 4.02 2.59
N ARG A 100 4.68 3.19 3.63
CA ARG A 100 5.27 1.84 3.54
C ARG A 100 4.55 0.98 2.51
N THR A 101 3.22 0.99 2.51
CA THR A 101 2.41 0.25 1.54
C THR A 101 2.59 0.81 0.13
N ARG A 102 2.67 2.14 -0.01
CA ARG A 102 2.94 2.83 -1.28
C ARG A 102 4.29 2.41 -1.86
N ARG A 103 5.37 2.51 -1.08
CA ARG A 103 6.73 2.12 -1.47
C ARG A 103 6.81 0.65 -1.86
N ARG A 104 6.22 -0.23 -1.05
CA ARG A 104 6.17 -1.66 -1.36
C ARG A 104 5.47 -1.93 -2.69
N ARG A 105 4.32 -1.31 -2.94
CA ARG A 105 3.59 -1.46 -4.21
C ARG A 105 4.37 -0.91 -5.39
N ALA A 106 5.04 0.24 -5.23
CA ALA A 106 5.89 0.82 -6.26
C ALA A 106 7.06 -0.11 -6.60
N GLY A 107 7.77 -0.62 -5.59
CA GLY A 107 8.87 -1.58 -5.78
C GLY A 107 8.42 -2.88 -6.47
N LEU A 108 7.26 -3.44 -6.08
CA LEU A 108 6.69 -4.60 -6.78
C LEU A 108 6.32 -4.30 -8.23
N ARG A 109 5.76 -3.13 -8.53
CA ARG A 109 5.44 -2.73 -9.92
C ARG A 109 6.70 -2.55 -10.75
N ALA A 110 7.74 -1.91 -10.21
CA ALA A 110 9.03 -1.78 -10.89
C ALA A 110 9.63 -3.16 -11.18
N TRP A 111 9.59 -4.06 -10.20
CA TRP A 111 10.03 -5.44 -10.37
C TRP A 111 9.23 -6.19 -11.46
N LEU A 112 7.90 -6.06 -11.50
CA LEU A 112 7.07 -6.62 -12.57
C LEU A 112 7.41 -6.03 -13.94
N ASN A 113 7.65 -4.72 -14.02
CA ASN A 113 8.01 -4.04 -15.26
C ASN A 113 9.33 -4.60 -15.82
N ASN A 114 10.34 -4.81 -14.96
CA ASN A 114 11.60 -5.45 -15.37
C ASN A 114 11.35 -6.86 -15.91
N ARG A 115 10.52 -7.68 -15.24
CA ARG A 115 10.17 -9.02 -15.73
C ARG A 115 9.46 -9.01 -17.09
N LYS A 116 8.59 -8.03 -17.33
CA LYS A 116 7.95 -7.84 -18.65
C LYS A 116 8.99 -7.46 -19.70
N HIS A 117 9.85 -6.50 -19.39
CA HIS A 117 10.91 -6.04 -20.29
C HIS A 117 11.86 -7.17 -20.69
N ASP A 118 12.34 -7.94 -19.71
CA ASP A 118 13.30 -9.04 -19.94
C ASP A 118 12.73 -10.15 -20.83
N ARG A 119 11.42 -10.40 -20.75
CA ARG A 119 10.74 -11.41 -21.56
C ARG A 119 10.35 -10.88 -22.94
N GLY A 120 9.94 -9.61 -23.03
CA GLY A 120 9.37 -9.02 -24.23
C GLY A 120 8.04 -9.65 -24.66
N CYS A 121 7.38 -9.04 -25.64
CA CYS A 121 6.19 -9.60 -26.25
C CYS A 121 6.54 -10.90 -26.99
N LEU A 122 5.80 -11.97 -26.71
CA LEU A 122 5.97 -13.28 -27.34
C LEU A 122 5.84 -13.23 -28.87
N ASP A 123 4.94 -12.39 -29.40
CA ASP A 123 4.60 -12.40 -30.83
C ASP A 123 5.45 -11.43 -31.65
N CYS A 124 5.73 -10.24 -31.11
CA CYS A 124 6.43 -9.17 -31.86
C CYS A 124 7.76 -8.72 -31.24
N GLY A 125 8.17 -9.28 -30.10
CA GLY A 125 9.48 -9.02 -29.49
C GLY A 125 9.67 -7.64 -28.84
N ARG A 126 8.66 -6.76 -28.84
CA ARG A 126 8.76 -5.44 -28.19
C ARG A 126 8.97 -5.58 -26.68
N THR A 127 9.79 -4.72 -26.08
CA THR A 127 10.23 -4.85 -24.68
C THR A 127 9.83 -3.70 -23.75
N ASP A 128 9.26 -2.60 -24.25
CA ASP A 128 8.91 -1.46 -23.38
C ASP A 128 7.77 -1.85 -22.41
N PRO A 129 8.00 -1.86 -21.10
CA PRO A 129 7.03 -2.33 -20.11
C PRO A 129 5.75 -1.49 -20.08
N ALA A 130 5.77 -0.27 -20.62
CA ALA A 130 4.62 0.63 -20.65
C ALA A 130 3.39 0.03 -21.34
N TYR A 131 3.60 -0.85 -22.31
CA TYR A 131 2.53 -1.48 -23.09
C TYR A 131 2.51 -3.01 -23.00
N LEU A 132 3.34 -3.62 -22.16
CA LEU A 132 3.36 -5.07 -21.97
C LEU A 132 2.43 -5.52 -20.85
N ASP A 133 1.81 -6.68 -21.03
CA ASP A 133 0.96 -7.35 -20.06
C ASP A 133 1.36 -8.81 -19.87
N PHE A 134 1.08 -9.35 -18.68
CA PHE A 134 1.06 -10.78 -18.47
C PHE A 134 -0.28 -11.34 -18.98
N HIS A 135 -0.18 -12.31 -19.88
CA HIS A 135 -1.30 -12.97 -20.53
C HIS A 135 -1.34 -14.45 -20.12
N HIS A 136 -2.46 -14.88 -19.56
CA HIS A 136 -2.74 -16.28 -19.28
C HIS A 136 -3.09 -17.01 -20.57
N ARG A 137 -2.38 -18.12 -20.86
CA ARG A 137 -2.60 -18.91 -22.08
C ARG A 137 -3.89 -19.72 -22.03
N GLU A 138 -4.29 -20.18 -20.84
CA GLU A 138 -5.50 -20.96 -20.64
C GLU A 138 -6.43 -20.22 -19.68
N GLU A 139 -7.72 -20.18 -20.02
CA GLU A 139 -8.73 -19.45 -19.23
C GLU A 139 -8.94 -20.09 -17.84
N ALA A 140 -8.65 -21.39 -17.73
CA ALA A 140 -8.66 -22.16 -16.49
C ALA A 140 -7.50 -21.79 -15.52
N ASP A 141 -6.43 -21.15 -16.01
CA ASP A 141 -5.30 -20.73 -15.18
C ASP A 141 -5.51 -19.36 -14.51
N LYS A 142 -6.62 -18.67 -14.83
CA LYS A 142 -6.86 -17.29 -14.41
C LYS A 142 -7.54 -17.21 -13.04
N GLU A 143 -6.79 -17.48 -11.98
CA GLU A 143 -7.27 -17.16 -10.62
C GLU A 143 -7.29 -15.64 -10.38
N MET A 144 -6.25 -14.91 -10.83
CA MET A 144 -6.17 -13.45 -10.67
C MET A 144 -5.13 -12.79 -11.58
N ALA A 145 -5.44 -11.61 -12.13
CA ALA A 145 -4.42 -10.84 -12.87
C ALA A 145 -3.24 -10.45 -11.96
N VAL A 146 -2.00 -10.64 -12.43
CA VAL A 146 -0.75 -10.34 -11.68
C VAL A 146 -0.75 -8.91 -11.09
N GLY A 147 -1.25 -7.92 -11.83
CA GLY A 147 -1.36 -6.54 -11.33
C GLY A 147 -2.29 -6.38 -10.13
N ARG A 148 -3.38 -7.17 -10.06
CA ARG A 148 -4.30 -7.17 -8.90
C ARG A 148 -3.66 -7.80 -7.67
N MET A 149 -2.81 -8.81 -7.83
CA MET A 149 -2.09 -9.44 -6.72
C MET A 149 -1.22 -8.42 -5.95
N VAL A 150 -0.61 -7.45 -6.64
CA VAL A 150 0.14 -6.35 -5.99
C VAL A 150 -0.78 -5.48 -5.12
N THR A 151 -1.98 -5.17 -5.62
CA THR A 151 -2.98 -4.39 -4.87
C THR A 151 -3.45 -5.12 -3.62
N PHE A 152 -3.71 -6.43 -3.74
CA PHE A 152 -4.08 -7.30 -2.60
C PHE A 152 -2.92 -7.67 -1.69
N GLY A 153 -1.70 -7.27 -2.03
CA GLY A 153 -0.55 -7.34 -1.15
C GLY A 153 0.20 -8.68 -1.16
N TYR A 154 0.02 -9.52 -2.18
CA TYR A 154 0.76 -10.77 -2.34
C TYR A 154 2.28 -10.56 -2.36
N GLY A 155 3.03 -11.57 -1.90
CA GLY A 155 4.50 -11.57 -1.90
C GLY A 155 5.11 -11.88 -3.27
N ARG A 156 6.43 -11.67 -3.41
CA ARG A 156 7.18 -11.94 -4.65
C ARG A 156 7.07 -13.40 -5.09
N ASP A 157 7.06 -14.36 -4.16
CA ASP A 157 7.00 -15.79 -4.49
C ASP A 157 5.69 -16.16 -5.17
N ALA A 158 4.55 -15.73 -4.61
CA ALA A 158 3.25 -15.95 -5.22
C ALA A 158 3.13 -15.26 -6.59
N LEU A 159 3.68 -14.05 -6.72
CA LEU A 159 3.75 -13.36 -8.01
C LEU A 159 4.60 -14.14 -9.03
N ASN A 160 5.76 -14.66 -8.63
CA ASN A 160 6.62 -15.46 -9.50
C ASN A 160 5.90 -16.71 -10.03
N SER A 161 5.24 -17.47 -9.15
CA SER A 161 4.50 -18.68 -9.54
C SER A 161 3.35 -18.38 -10.52
N GLU A 162 2.75 -17.19 -10.42
CA GLU A 162 1.76 -16.74 -11.41
C GLU A 162 2.42 -16.34 -12.74
N ILE A 163 3.51 -15.58 -12.66
CA ILE A 163 4.25 -15.08 -13.84
C ILE A 163 4.83 -16.24 -14.67
N GLU A 164 5.25 -17.33 -14.05
CA GLU A 164 5.76 -18.53 -14.76
C GLU A 164 4.73 -19.18 -15.68
N ARG A 165 3.44 -19.04 -15.37
CA ARG A 165 2.33 -19.54 -16.19
C ARG A 165 1.85 -18.52 -17.25
N CYS A 166 2.32 -17.28 -17.16
CA CYS A 166 1.95 -16.21 -18.08
C CYS A 166 2.92 -16.10 -19.27
N ALA A 167 2.37 -15.91 -20.47
CA ALA A 167 3.09 -15.27 -21.56
C ALA A 167 3.16 -13.76 -21.32
N VAL A 168 4.08 -13.06 -21.99
CA VAL A 168 4.09 -11.60 -22.04
C VAL A 168 3.66 -11.18 -23.43
N LEU A 169 2.65 -10.31 -23.53
CA LEU A 169 2.16 -9.76 -24.80
C LEU A 169 2.11 -8.24 -24.73
N CYS A 170 2.37 -7.55 -25.84
CA CYS A 170 2.05 -6.13 -25.94
C CYS A 170 0.54 -5.93 -26.11
N ALA A 171 0.04 -4.75 -25.77
CA ALA A 171 -1.38 -4.45 -25.81
C ALA A 171 -2.01 -4.66 -27.20
N ASN A 172 -1.28 -4.37 -28.28
CA ASN A 172 -1.75 -4.66 -29.65
C ASN A 172 -1.88 -6.17 -29.89
N CYS A 173 -0.81 -6.96 -29.69
CA CYS A 173 -0.85 -8.42 -29.87
C CYS A 173 -1.89 -9.09 -28.97
N HIS A 174 -2.00 -8.64 -27.72
CA HIS A 174 -2.98 -9.14 -26.77
C HIS A 174 -4.43 -8.89 -27.25
N ARG A 175 -4.69 -7.76 -27.90
CA ARG A 175 -5.99 -7.49 -28.51
C ARG A 175 -6.26 -8.37 -29.72
N LYS A 176 -5.26 -8.59 -30.58
CA LYS A 176 -5.40 -9.50 -31.74
C LYS A 176 -5.75 -10.92 -31.29
N GLU A 177 -5.14 -11.38 -30.20
CA GLU A 177 -5.43 -12.70 -29.61
C GLU A 177 -6.89 -12.82 -29.12
N HIS A 178 -7.40 -11.79 -28.44
CA HIS A 178 -8.78 -11.78 -27.92
C HIS A 178 -9.81 -11.18 -28.87
N HIS A 179 -9.42 -10.82 -30.09
CA HIS A 179 -10.32 -10.15 -31.01
C HIS A 179 -11.33 -11.16 -31.57
N THR A 180 -12.57 -11.01 -31.15
CA THR A 180 -13.72 -11.67 -31.76
C THR A 180 -14.54 -10.64 -32.53
N GLU A 181 -15.01 -11.01 -33.72
CA GLU A 181 -15.93 -10.17 -34.47
C GLU A 181 -17.18 -9.85 -33.63
N THR A 182 -17.60 -8.59 -33.68
CA THR A 182 -18.75 -8.11 -32.91
C THR A 182 -20.00 -8.12 -33.77
N THR A 183 -21.11 -8.62 -33.23
CA THR A 183 -22.45 -8.49 -33.83
C THR A 183 -23.15 -7.19 -33.40
N ASP A 184 -22.53 -6.41 -32.52
CA ASP A 184 -23.06 -5.14 -32.02
C ASP A 184 -22.86 -4.01 -33.03
N GLU A 185 -23.96 -3.44 -33.52
CA GLU A 185 -23.98 -2.36 -34.52
C GLU A 185 -23.24 -1.10 -34.07
N LEU A 186 -23.26 -0.78 -32.76
CA LEU A 186 -22.59 0.41 -32.24
C LEU A 186 -21.08 0.21 -32.20
N ARG A 187 -20.63 -0.99 -31.84
CA ARG A 187 -19.20 -1.35 -31.92
C ARG A 187 -18.70 -1.40 -33.36
N ALA A 188 -19.49 -1.95 -34.28
CA ALA A 188 -19.17 -1.95 -35.71
C ALA A 188 -19.05 -0.52 -36.26
N TRP A 189 -19.98 0.37 -35.89
CA TRP A 189 -19.91 1.79 -36.24
C TRP A 189 -18.64 2.46 -35.70
N LEU A 190 -18.21 2.17 -34.46
CA LEU A 190 -16.95 2.71 -33.93
C LEU A 190 -15.72 2.16 -34.66
N HIS A 191 -15.71 0.90 -35.06
CA HIS A 191 -14.62 0.33 -35.86
C HIS A 191 -14.52 1.06 -37.21
N GLU A 192 -15.64 1.31 -37.87
CA GLU A 192 -15.69 2.13 -39.09
C GLU A 192 -15.11 3.53 -38.82
N ARG A 193 -15.54 4.22 -37.76
CA ARG A 193 -15.02 5.55 -37.39
C ARG A 193 -13.51 5.55 -37.14
N LYS A 194 -12.96 4.47 -36.55
CA LYS A 194 -11.50 4.33 -36.34
C LYS A 194 -10.78 4.10 -37.66
N ALA A 195 -11.32 3.25 -38.53
CA ALA A 195 -10.73 2.95 -39.84
C ALA A 195 -10.69 4.18 -40.75
N GLU A 196 -11.73 5.02 -40.72
CA GLU A 196 -11.78 6.31 -41.45
C GLU A 196 -10.65 7.28 -41.06
N ARG A 197 -10.06 7.14 -39.86
CA ARG A 197 -8.95 7.98 -39.39
C ARG A 197 -7.59 7.54 -39.93
N GLY A 198 -7.51 6.38 -40.58
CA GLY A 198 -6.30 5.93 -41.27
C GLY A 198 -5.21 5.32 -40.39
N GLY A 199 -5.55 4.90 -39.15
CA GLY A 199 -4.62 4.24 -38.23
C GLY A 199 -4.22 5.08 -37.02
N CYS A 200 -3.17 4.65 -36.34
CA CYS A 200 -2.59 5.33 -35.19
C CYS A 200 -1.88 6.63 -35.60
N SER A 201 -2.08 7.74 -34.88
CA SER A 201 -1.39 9.02 -35.15
C SER A 201 0.11 8.97 -34.87
N GLU A 202 0.55 8.10 -33.94
CA GLU A 202 1.95 8.03 -33.49
C GLU A 202 2.78 6.90 -34.12
N CYS A 203 2.18 5.96 -34.86
CA CYS A 203 2.92 4.85 -35.47
C CYS A 203 2.14 4.20 -36.62
N ASN A 204 2.77 3.27 -37.33
CA ASN A 204 2.17 2.61 -38.52
C ASN A 204 1.17 1.49 -38.20
N GLU A 205 0.66 1.36 -36.98
CA GLU A 205 -0.40 0.38 -36.70
C GLU A 205 -1.74 0.90 -37.24
N ASP A 206 -2.36 0.12 -38.12
CA ASP A 206 -3.63 0.42 -38.80
C ASP A 206 -4.74 -0.59 -38.48
N ASP A 207 -4.42 -1.71 -37.82
CA ASP A 207 -5.38 -2.73 -37.44
C ASP A 207 -6.42 -2.16 -36.46
N VAL A 208 -7.66 -2.07 -36.93
CA VAL A 208 -8.78 -1.48 -36.19
C VAL A 208 -9.01 -2.11 -34.81
N ALA A 209 -8.68 -3.40 -34.64
CA ALA A 209 -8.78 -4.10 -33.36
C ALA A 209 -7.80 -3.53 -32.33
N CYS A 210 -6.67 -2.97 -32.79
CA CYS A 210 -5.64 -2.40 -31.95
C CYS A 210 -5.85 -0.92 -31.64
N LEU A 211 -6.77 -0.23 -32.33
CA LEU A 211 -6.94 1.22 -32.22
C LEU A 211 -7.90 1.60 -31.08
N ASP A 212 -7.62 2.72 -30.43
CA ASP A 212 -8.41 3.37 -29.39
C ASP A 212 -8.58 4.86 -29.69
N PHE A 213 -9.67 5.43 -29.18
CA PHE A 213 -9.81 6.88 -29.11
C PHE A 213 -9.11 7.40 -27.86
N HIS A 214 -8.19 8.34 -28.06
CA HIS A 214 -7.48 9.05 -27.01
C HIS A 214 -7.93 10.50 -26.97
N HIS A 215 -8.30 10.98 -25.77
CA HIS A 215 -8.66 12.38 -25.57
C HIS A 215 -7.39 13.21 -25.43
N THR A 216 -7.27 14.26 -26.23
CA THR A 216 -6.10 15.17 -26.19
C THR A 216 -6.26 16.26 -25.12
N THR A 217 -7.45 16.40 -24.55
CA THR A 217 -7.77 17.35 -23.46
C THR A 217 -8.60 16.67 -22.37
N ASP A 218 -8.63 17.26 -21.17
CA ASP A 218 -9.48 16.78 -20.06
C ASP A 218 -10.96 17.16 -20.23
N GLU A 219 -11.32 17.90 -21.28
CA GLU A 219 -12.69 18.30 -21.59
C GLU A 219 -13.48 17.16 -22.26
N LYS A 220 -13.73 16.11 -21.48
CA LYS A 220 -14.48 14.92 -21.89
C LYS A 220 -15.80 14.80 -21.13
N THR A 221 -16.83 14.31 -21.83
CA THR A 221 -18.06 13.89 -21.16
C THR A 221 -17.82 12.56 -20.45
N ASP A 222 -17.16 11.62 -21.16
CA ASP A 222 -16.55 10.41 -20.62
C ASP A 222 -15.71 9.67 -21.66
N THR A 223 -15.09 8.56 -21.28
CA THR A 223 -14.55 7.58 -22.20
C THR A 223 -15.61 7.06 -23.18
N VAL A 224 -15.25 7.01 -24.46
CA VAL A 224 -16.07 6.43 -25.54
C VAL A 224 -16.51 5.00 -25.18
N ALA A 225 -15.64 4.21 -24.54
CA ALA A 225 -15.96 2.85 -24.11
C ALA A 225 -17.10 2.79 -23.08
N ARG A 226 -17.13 3.69 -22.09
CA ARG A 226 -18.25 3.78 -21.14
C ARG A 226 -19.51 4.24 -21.83
N MET A 227 -19.41 5.24 -22.71
CA MET A 227 -20.58 5.77 -23.43
C MET A 227 -21.27 4.71 -24.30
N VAL A 228 -20.51 3.80 -24.91
CA VAL A 228 -21.04 2.62 -25.64
C VAL A 228 -21.76 1.67 -24.69
N THR A 229 -21.12 1.33 -23.57
CA THR A 229 -21.69 0.43 -22.56
C THR A 229 -23.01 0.98 -22.00
N ASP A 230 -23.08 2.30 -21.82
CA ASP A 230 -24.26 3.01 -21.34
C ASP A 230 -25.30 3.30 -22.44
N GLY A 231 -25.09 2.81 -23.67
CA GLY A 231 -26.00 2.95 -24.80
C GLY A 231 -26.28 4.41 -25.19
N ARG A 232 -25.27 5.30 -25.08
CA ARG A 232 -25.44 6.72 -25.41
C ARG A 232 -25.72 6.91 -26.92
N PRO A 233 -26.55 7.91 -27.29
CA PRO A 233 -26.84 8.22 -28.69
C PRO A 233 -25.58 8.50 -29.52
N LYS A 234 -25.62 8.18 -30.82
CA LYS A 234 -24.50 8.35 -31.75
C LYS A 234 -24.08 9.81 -31.90
N GLU A 235 -25.00 10.75 -31.73
CA GLU A 235 -24.77 12.19 -31.82
C GLU A 235 -23.81 12.64 -30.72
N ILE A 236 -24.04 12.23 -29.47
CA ILE A 236 -23.16 12.55 -28.34
C ILE A 236 -21.79 11.90 -28.54
N LEU A 237 -21.76 10.66 -29.05
CA LEU A 237 -20.52 9.98 -29.38
C LEU A 237 -19.75 10.74 -30.46
N LYS A 238 -20.39 11.21 -31.52
CA LYS A 238 -19.73 11.99 -32.58
C LYS A 238 -19.06 13.24 -32.03
N ASP A 239 -19.77 14.02 -31.22
CA ASP A 239 -19.23 15.24 -30.61
C ASP A 239 -18.00 14.94 -29.74
N GLU A 240 -18.02 13.83 -28.99
CA GLU A 240 -16.87 13.38 -28.21
C GLU A 240 -15.70 12.94 -29.10
N LEU A 241 -15.99 12.21 -30.19
CA LEU A 241 -14.99 11.71 -31.13
C LEU A 241 -14.27 12.83 -31.91
N GLU A 242 -14.85 14.02 -32.03
CA GLU A 242 -14.19 15.19 -32.62
C GLU A 242 -13.03 15.70 -31.77
N ARG A 243 -13.04 15.41 -30.46
CA ARG A 243 -11.99 15.79 -29.50
C ARG A 243 -10.96 14.68 -29.27
N CYS A 244 -11.11 13.57 -29.99
CA CYS A 244 -10.25 12.42 -29.87
C CYS A 244 -9.29 12.31 -31.06
N GLU A 245 -8.06 11.89 -30.78
CA GLU A 245 -7.20 11.28 -31.79
C GLU A 245 -7.29 9.75 -31.72
N VAL A 246 -6.78 9.06 -32.74
CA VAL A 246 -6.73 7.59 -32.77
C VAL A 246 -5.31 7.13 -32.52
N LEU A 247 -5.13 6.34 -31.47
CA LEU A 247 -3.86 5.72 -31.11
C LEU A 247 -4.01 4.21 -31.07
N CYS A 248 -2.96 3.47 -31.43
CA CYS A 248 -2.92 2.05 -31.11
C CYS A 248 -2.79 1.85 -29.59
N ALA A 249 -3.22 0.70 -29.10
CA ALA A 249 -3.24 0.38 -27.67
C ALA A 249 -1.85 0.50 -27.02
N ASN A 250 -0.78 0.19 -27.76
CA ASN A 250 0.59 0.38 -27.28
C ASN A 250 0.93 1.87 -27.08
N CYS A 251 0.69 2.73 -28.07
CA CYS A 251 0.97 4.16 -27.98
C CYS A 251 0.08 4.84 -26.94
N HIS A 252 -1.21 4.49 -26.91
CA HIS A 252 -2.16 5.01 -25.94
C HIS A 252 -1.73 4.72 -24.50
N ARG A 253 -1.30 3.48 -24.21
CA ARG A 253 -0.78 3.13 -22.88
C ARG A 253 0.50 3.84 -22.53
N LYS A 254 1.38 4.05 -23.50
CA LYS A 254 2.65 4.76 -23.28
C LYS A 254 2.44 6.19 -22.82
N ILE A 255 1.41 6.88 -23.33
CA ILE A 255 1.05 8.24 -22.88
C ILE A 255 0.60 8.22 -21.42
N HIS A 256 -0.20 7.23 -21.02
CA HIS A 256 -0.71 7.11 -19.64
C HIS A 256 0.22 6.33 -18.70
N PHE A 257 1.43 5.99 -19.16
CA PHE A 257 2.34 5.20 -18.34
C PHE A 257 3.09 6.08 -17.35
N GLU A 258 2.77 5.90 -16.08
CA GLU A 258 3.55 6.46 -14.98
C GLU A 258 4.53 5.40 -14.47
N SER A 259 5.82 5.68 -14.62
CA SER A 259 6.84 4.80 -14.06
C SER A 259 6.71 4.77 -12.53
N PRO A 260 6.65 3.59 -11.89
CA PRO A 260 6.67 3.53 -10.45
C PRO A 260 7.97 4.13 -9.90
N ASP A 261 7.83 4.90 -8.82
CA ASP A 261 8.97 5.41 -8.06
C ASP A 261 9.90 4.24 -7.68
N CYS A 262 11.18 4.35 -8.07
CA CYS A 262 12.20 3.40 -7.66
C CYS A 262 12.61 3.70 -6.22
N PHE A 263 12.17 2.88 -5.28
CA PHE A 263 12.69 2.89 -3.91
C PHE A 263 13.67 1.73 -3.79
N GLU A 264 14.95 2.04 -3.58
CA GLU A 264 15.94 1.03 -3.20
C GLU A 264 15.49 0.36 -1.89
N GLU A 265 15.58 -0.99 -1.83
CA GLU A 265 15.17 -1.80 -0.68
C GLU A 265 16.18 -1.74 0.48
#